data_AF-A0A915PRW2-F1
#
_entry.id   AF-A0A915PRW2-F1
#
_cell.length_a   1.000
_cell.length_b   1.000
_cell.length_c   1.000
_cell.angle_alpha   90.00
_cell.angle_beta   90.00
_cell.angle_gamma   90.00
#
_symmetry.space_group_name_H-M   'P 1'
#
loop_
_entity.id
_entity.type
_entity.pdbx_description
1 polymer ?
#
loop_
_entity_poly.entity_id
_entity_poly.type
_entity_poly.pdbx_seq_one_letter_code
_entity_poly.pdbx_strand_id
1 'polypeptide(L)'
;MNRDEQCSLHAIRNEIGQVLRLMPDFALRNVRFQPICSLHVQDLRDIEYRTKKSAKQIFGAVKHLDLRGCMMEYDELKYFSHACSKLSSIAITYAAAFLPNEIFLKHENLKQNKMRSVRPFQKIRNFLQISLPNFAEMEKKGQLPEEHIDLLAKLLKLFPYLQTLQVD
;
A
#
# COMPACT_ATOMS: atom_id res chain seq x y z
N MET A 1 6.37 11.52 -40.01
CA MET A 1 7.14 11.07 -38.84
C MET A 1 6.27 10.06 -38.12
N ASN A 2 6.63 8.79 -38.13
CA ASN A 2 5.98 7.76 -37.32
C ASN A 2 6.96 6.60 -37.15
N ARG A 3 7.58 6.55 -35.97
CA ARG A 3 8.16 5.34 -35.40
C ARG A 3 7.72 5.36 -33.96
N ASP A 4 6.72 4.55 -33.65
CA ASP A 4 6.51 4.05 -32.31
C ASP A 4 7.79 3.30 -31.93
N GLU A 5 8.74 4.01 -31.34
CA GLU A 5 9.86 3.39 -30.66
C GLU A 5 9.27 2.65 -29.47
N GLN A 6 9.02 1.36 -29.65
CA GLN A 6 8.72 0.44 -28.57
C GLN A 6 9.91 0.46 -27.61
N CYS A 7 9.90 1.39 -26.65
CA CYS A 7 10.85 1.41 -25.56
C CYS A 7 10.72 0.08 -24.82
N SER A 8 11.78 -0.72 -24.86
CA SER A 8 11.82 -1.98 -24.10
C SER A 8 11.56 -1.70 -22.62
N LEU A 9 10.91 -2.63 -21.91
CA LEU A 9 10.72 -2.55 -20.46
C LEU A 9 12.05 -2.30 -19.72
N HIS A 10 13.15 -2.82 -20.26
CA HIS A 10 14.49 -2.55 -19.75
C HIS A 10 14.89 -1.08 -19.84
N ALA A 11 14.64 -0.42 -20.99
CA ALA A 11 14.91 1.00 -21.18
C ALA A 11 14.07 1.87 -20.22
N ILE A 12 12.77 1.57 -20.08
CA ILE A 12 11.88 2.28 -19.15
C ILE A 12 12.37 2.13 -17.70
N ARG A 13 12.76 0.92 -17.29
CA ARG A 13 13.33 0.66 -15.95
C ARG A 13 14.65 1.40 -15.72
N ASN A 14 15.50 1.51 -16.74
CA ASN A 14 16.74 2.27 -16.67
C ASN A 14 16.46 3.76 -16.48
N GLU A 15 15.55 4.34 -17.26
CA GLU A 15 15.16 5.75 -17.18
C GLU A 15 14.57 6.09 -15.81
N ILE A 16 13.63 5.27 -15.31
CA ILE A 16 13.06 5.44 -13.96
C ILE A 16 14.17 5.42 -12.90
N GLY A 17 15.10 4.45 -13.00
CA GLY A 17 16.23 4.36 -12.08
C GLY A 17 17.12 5.60 -12.13
N GLN A 18 17.39 6.16 -13.30
CA GLN A 18 18.19 7.38 -13.45
C GLN A 18 17.46 8.60 -12.87
N VAL A 19 16.18 8.78 -13.17
CA VAL A 19 15.36 9.89 -12.64
C VAL A 19 15.36 9.83 -11.11
N LEU A 20 15.03 8.68 -10.53
CA LEU A 20 14.98 8.50 -9.08
C LEU A 20 16.36 8.65 -8.42
N ARG A 21 17.45 8.32 -9.12
CA ARG A 21 18.82 8.54 -8.64
C ARG A 21 19.13 10.03 -8.52
N LEU A 22 18.74 10.82 -9.52
CA LEU A 22 18.99 12.27 -9.57
C LEU A 22 18.09 13.08 -8.64
N MET A 23 16.88 12.58 -8.34
CA MET A 23 16.00 13.22 -7.36
C MET A 23 16.69 13.31 -5.98
N PRO A 24 16.44 14.36 -5.18
CA PRO A 24 16.93 14.37 -3.80
C PRO A 24 16.31 13.24 -2.96
N ASP A 25 17.03 12.83 -1.92
CA ASP A 25 16.47 11.90 -0.93
C ASP A 25 15.22 12.52 -0.29
N PHE A 26 14.22 11.69 -0.02
CA PHE A 26 12.95 12.11 0.61
C PHE A 26 12.18 13.17 -0.19
N ALA A 27 12.34 13.19 -1.53
CA ALA A 27 11.61 14.11 -2.40
C ALA A 27 10.24 13.57 -2.86
N LEU A 28 10.11 12.25 -3.05
CA LEU A 28 8.92 11.64 -3.62
C LEU A 28 7.75 11.70 -2.63
N ARG A 29 6.63 12.35 -3.03
CA ARG A 29 5.44 12.53 -2.19
C ARG A 29 4.27 11.64 -2.57
N ASN A 30 4.13 11.38 -3.87
CA ASN A 30 3.04 10.63 -4.45
C ASN A 30 3.62 9.58 -5.39
N VAL A 31 3.13 8.34 -5.30
CA VAL A 31 3.52 7.26 -6.20
C VAL A 31 2.27 6.58 -6.71
N ARG A 32 2.24 6.34 -8.02
CA ARG A 32 1.17 5.60 -8.68
C ARG A 32 1.77 4.47 -9.50
N PHE A 33 1.33 3.26 -9.25
CA PHE A 33 1.75 2.06 -9.97
C PHE A 33 0.76 1.63 -11.06
N GLN A 34 -0.23 2.47 -11.37
CA GLN A 34 -1.37 2.18 -12.25
C GLN A 34 -1.08 1.65 -13.68
N PRO A 35 0.14 1.71 -14.28
CA PRO A 35 0.45 0.92 -15.50
C PRO A 35 1.07 -0.46 -15.26
N ILE A 36 1.36 -0.85 -14.01
CA ILE A 36 2.04 -2.10 -13.64
C ILE A 36 1.00 -3.13 -13.17
N CYS A 37 0.75 -4.16 -13.97
CA CYS A 37 -0.27 -5.17 -13.66
C CYS A 37 0.10 -6.10 -12.50
N SER A 38 1.40 -6.41 -12.33
CA SER A 38 1.92 -7.23 -11.22
C SER A 38 3.15 -6.56 -10.66
N LEU A 39 3.16 -6.32 -9.35
CA LEU A 39 4.29 -5.75 -8.66
C LEU A 39 4.91 -6.83 -7.78
N HIS A 40 6.20 -7.08 -7.95
CA HIS A 40 6.94 -7.97 -7.07
C HIS A 40 7.95 -7.21 -6.21
N VAL A 41 8.23 -7.69 -5.00
CA VAL A 41 9.29 -7.12 -4.14
C VAL A 41 10.63 -7.03 -4.87
N GLN A 42 10.92 -7.96 -5.79
CA GLN A 42 12.16 -7.91 -6.56
C GLN A 42 12.23 -6.68 -7.49
N ASP A 43 11.11 -6.25 -8.08
CA ASP A 43 11.09 -5.02 -8.89
C ASP A 43 11.42 -3.78 -8.03
N LEU A 44 10.97 -3.77 -6.76
CA LEU A 44 11.25 -2.70 -5.80
C LEU A 44 12.73 -2.70 -5.37
N ARG A 45 13.32 -3.89 -5.15
CA ARG A 45 14.75 -4.03 -4.86
C ARG A 45 15.62 -3.62 -6.04
N ASP A 46 15.19 -3.92 -7.27
CA ASP A 46 15.88 -3.48 -8.48
C ASP A 46 15.92 -1.94 -8.58
N ILE A 47 14.86 -1.24 -8.15
CA ILE A 47 14.85 0.22 -8.06
C ILE A 47 15.90 0.71 -7.06
N GLU A 48 16.01 0.09 -5.88
CA GLU A 48 17.05 0.44 -4.89
C GLU A 48 18.45 0.24 -5.46
N TYR A 49 18.69 -0.91 -6.10
CA TYR A 49 19.98 -1.22 -6.73
C TYR A 49 20.37 -0.18 -7.78
N ARG A 50 19.43 0.19 -8.66
CA ARG A 50 19.67 1.15 -9.76
C ARG A 50 19.88 2.57 -9.28
N THR A 51 19.15 2.97 -8.24
CA THR A 51 19.25 4.32 -7.67
C THR A 51 20.43 4.47 -6.70
N LYS A 52 20.95 3.35 -6.18
CA LYS A 52 21.92 3.29 -5.07
C LYS A 52 21.42 3.97 -3.80
N LYS A 53 20.10 3.93 -3.59
CA LYS A 53 19.41 4.50 -2.43
C LYS A 53 18.63 3.41 -1.72
N SER A 54 18.53 3.53 -0.41
CA SER A 54 17.62 2.69 0.38
C SER A 54 16.17 3.00 0.07
N ALA A 55 15.29 2.02 0.29
CA ALA A 55 13.84 2.17 0.20
C ALA A 55 13.32 3.43 0.93
N LYS A 56 13.88 3.75 2.11
CA LYS A 56 13.50 4.93 2.89
C LYS A 56 13.93 6.24 2.24
N GLN A 57 15.11 6.30 1.63
CA GLN A 57 15.56 7.51 0.91
C GLN A 57 14.67 7.79 -0.31
N ILE A 58 14.17 6.73 -0.97
CA ILE A 58 13.30 6.87 -2.14
C ILE A 58 11.86 7.19 -1.70
N PHE A 59 11.29 6.37 -0.82
CA PHE A 59 9.85 6.36 -0.51
C PHE A 59 9.48 6.94 0.86
N GLY A 60 10.43 7.26 1.74
CA GLY A 60 10.14 7.67 3.12
C GLY A 60 9.38 8.99 3.26
N ALA A 61 9.31 9.77 2.18
CA ALA A 61 8.55 11.00 2.09
C ALA A 61 7.15 10.85 1.49
N VAL A 62 6.81 9.65 1.02
CA VAL A 62 5.56 9.35 0.32
C VAL A 62 4.41 9.43 1.32
N LYS A 63 3.41 10.23 0.95
CA LYS A 63 2.16 10.42 1.69
C LYS A 63 1.00 9.68 1.03
N HIS A 64 1.03 9.55 -0.30
CA HIS A 64 -0.02 8.92 -1.10
C HIS A 64 0.57 7.82 -1.98
N LEU A 65 0.04 6.60 -1.84
CA LEU A 65 0.45 5.41 -2.58
C LEU A 65 -0.76 4.82 -3.32
N ASP A 66 -0.78 4.92 -4.64
CA ASP A 66 -1.84 4.35 -5.48
C ASP A 66 -1.36 3.05 -6.13
N LEU A 67 -2.03 1.96 -5.76
CA LEU A 67 -1.74 0.58 -6.11
C LEU A 67 -2.94 -0.08 -6.81
N ARG A 68 -3.93 0.72 -7.23
CA ARG A 68 -5.09 0.19 -7.95
C ARG A 68 -4.69 -0.43 -9.28
N GLY A 69 -5.31 -1.56 -9.60
CA GLY A 69 -4.99 -2.36 -10.79
C GLY A 69 -3.66 -3.13 -10.72
N CYS A 70 -2.94 -3.07 -9.60
CA CYS A 70 -1.70 -3.81 -9.40
C CYS A 70 -1.96 -5.05 -8.56
N MET A 71 -1.66 -6.24 -9.10
CA MET A 71 -1.61 -7.48 -8.33
C MET A 71 -0.41 -7.45 -7.38
N MET A 72 -0.65 -7.74 -6.10
CA MET A 72 0.37 -7.81 -5.07
C MET A 72 0.00 -8.74 -3.93
N GLU A 73 1.03 -9.21 -3.24
CA GLU A 73 0.91 -10.04 -2.05
C GLU A 73 1.33 -9.27 -0.79
N TYR A 74 1.36 -9.99 0.33
CA TYR A 74 1.72 -9.43 1.62
C TYR A 74 3.13 -8.84 1.64
N ASP A 75 4.09 -9.43 0.94
CA ASP A 75 5.49 -9.01 1.01
C ASP A 75 5.71 -7.64 0.35
N GLU A 76 4.99 -7.30 -0.71
CA GLU A 76 5.02 -5.96 -1.31
C GLU A 76 4.42 -4.91 -0.37
N LEU A 77 3.26 -5.22 0.22
CA LEU A 77 2.62 -4.31 1.19
C LEU A 77 3.50 -4.13 2.43
N LYS A 78 4.16 -5.20 2.89
CA LYS A 78 5.15 -5.14 3.96
C LYS A 78 6.38 -4.33 3.55
N TYR A 79 6.87 -4.46 2.33
CA TYR A 79 7.96 -3.62 1.84
C TYR A 79 7.59 -2.14 1.95
N PHE A 80 6.42 -1.75 1.43
CA PHE A 80 5.96 -0.37 1.51
C PHE A 80 5.70 0.09 2.94
N SER A 81 5.27 -0.80 3.84
CA SER A 81 5.08 -0.47 5.25
C SER A 81 6.39 -0.04 5.94
N HIS A 82 7.52 -0.58 5.49
CA HIS A 82 8.85 -0.21 5.99
C HIS A 82 9.44 0.99 5.25
N ALA A 83 9.18 1.09 3.94
CA ALA A 83 9.72 2.13 3.07
C ALA A 83 9.02 3.48 3.27
N CYS A 84 7.69 3.49 3.38
CA CYS A 84 6.83 4.68 3.39
C CYS A 84 6.47 5.11 4.81
N SER A 85 7.44 5.62 5.58
CA SER A 85 7.23 5.98 7.00
C SER A 85 6.24 7.12 7.25
N LYS A 86 5.90 7.90 6.22
CA LYS A 86 4.96 9.04 6.28
C LYS A 86 3.65 8.78 5.52
N LEU A 87 3.37 7.52 5.18
CA LEU A 87 2.19 7.19 4.41
C LEU A 87 0.91 7.52 5.20
N SER A 88 0.08 8.39 4.63
CA SER A 88 -1.20 8.80 5.19
C SER A 88 -2.38 8.37 4.32
N SER A 89 -2.13 7.96 3.08
CA SER A 89 -3.18 7.60 2.13
C SER A 89 -2.72 6.49 1.20
N ILE A 90 -3.60 5.50 1.00
CA ILE A 90 -3.37 4.39 0.08
C ILE A 90 -4.63 4.16 -0.76
N ALA A 91 -4.45 3.78 -2.02
CA ALA A 91 -5.53 3.34 -2.89
C ALA A 91 -5.21 1.95 -3.42
N ILE A 92 -6.14 1.01 -3.33
CA ILE A 92 -5.96 -0.40 -3.73
C ILE A 92 -7.20 -0.92 -4.44
N THR A 93 -7.02 -1.94 -5.28
CA THR A 93 -8.14 -2.74 -5.80
C THR A 93 -8.29 -3.97 -4.92
N TYR A 94 -9.49 -4.20 -4.35
CA TYR A 94 -9.69 -5.28 -3.36
C TYR A 94 -9.21 -6.65 -3.89
N ALA A 95 -9.64 -7.01 -5.09
CA ALA A 95 -9.33 -8.30 -5.72
C ALA A 95 -7.85 -8.47 -6.09
N ALA A 96 -7.06 -7.39 -6.04
CA ALA A 96 -5.66 -7.40 -6.45
C ALA A 96 -4.67 -7.46 -5.26
N ALA A 97 -5.17 -7.44 -4.02
CA ALA A 97 -4.35 -7.48 -2.82
C ALA A 97 -4.57 -8.78 -2.03
N PHE A 98 -3.55 -9.61 -1.93
CA PHE A 98 -3.58 -10.84 -1.12
C PHE A 98 -2.91 -10.65 0.24
N LEU A 99 -3.68 -10.78 1.32
CA LEU A 99 -3.19 -10.69 2.70
C LEU A 99 -3.64 -11.91 3.53
N PRO A 100 -2.81 -12.95 3.69
CA PRO A 100 -3.19 -14.16 4.40
C PRO A 100 -3.28 -13.95 5.93
N ASN A 101 -4.29 -14.56 6.55
CA ASN A 101 -4.62 -14.39 7.97
C ASN A 101 -3.51 -14.90 8.91
N GLU A 102 -2.86 -15.99 8.53
CA GLU A 102 -1.86 -16.72 9.32
C GLU A 102 -0.68 -15.83 9.71
N ILE A 103 -0.34 -14.88 8.85
CA ILE A 103 0.76 -13.93 9.08
C ILE A 103 0.40 -12.96 10.21
N PHE A 104 -0.85 -12.51 10.28
CA PHE A 104 -1.31 -11.57 11.30
C PHE A 104 -1.63 -12.26 12.64
N LEU A 105 -2.08 -13.52 12.62
CA LEU A 105 -2.35 -14.32 13.82
C LEU A 105 -1.08 -14.70 14.58
N LYS A 106 0.01 -15.03 13.88
CA LYS A 106 1.33 -15.33 14.51
C LYS A 106 1.87 -14.16 15.34
N HIS A 107 1.59 -12.92 14.93
CA HIS A 107 2.03 -11.73 15.65
C HIS A 107 1.13 -11.36 16.85
N GLU A 108 -0.15 -11.75 16.84
CA GLU A 108 -1.08 -11.50 17.95
C GLU A 108 -0.90 -12.48 19.11
N ASN A 109 -0.53 -13.74 18.82
CA ASN A 109 -0.23 -14.74 19.86
C ASN A 109 0.99 -14.40 20.73
N LEU A 110 1.83 -13.44 20.29
CA LEU A 110 2.94 -12.90 21.09
C LEU A 110 2.53 -11.71 21.98
N LYS A 111 1.31 -11.17 21.85
CA LYS A 111 0.82 -10.00 22.58
C LYS A 111 -0.55 -10.21 23.23
N GLN A 112 -1.01 -11.44 23.41
CA GLN A 112 -2.16 -11.72 24.26
C GLN A 112 -1.77 -11.70 25.74
N ASN A 113 -1.50 -10.49 26.23
CA ASN A 113 -1.75 -10.18 27.63
C ASN A 113 -2.44 -8.80 27.68
N LYS A 114 -3.75 -8.87 27.92
CA LYS A 114 -4.63 -7.78 28.36
C LYS A 114 -4.78 -6.60 27.39
N MET A 115 -5.87 -6.59 26.63
CA MET A 115 -6.75 -5.41 26.62
C MET A 115 -8.09 -5.71 25.95
N ARG A 116 -9.14 -5.81 26.80
CA ARG A 116 -10.47 -5.34 26.45
C ARG A 116 -10.33 -3.89 25.98
N SER A 117 -10.52 -3.61 24.70
CA SER A 117 -10.69 -2.22 24.29
C SER A 117 -11.71 -2.14 23.16
N VAL A 118 -12.79 -1.41 23.43
CA VAL A 118 -13.86 -0.99 22.50
C VAL A 118 -13.34 0.12 21.54
N ARG A 119 -12.13 0.64 21.79
CA ARG A 119 -11.50 1.76 21.07
C ARG A 119 -10.94 1.46 19.65
N PRO A 120 -10.41 0.27 19.31
CA PRO A 120 -9.93 -0.04 17.96
C PRO A 120 -11.06 -0.02 16.95
N PHE A 121 -12.24 -0.52 17.36
CA PHE A 121 -13.42 -0.60 16.51
C PHE A 121 -13.94 0.79 16.11
N GLN A 122 -13.92 1.77 17.02
CA GLN A 122 -14.31 3.14 16.71
C GLN A 122 -13.37 3.80 15.68
N LYS A 123 -12.05 3.56 15.77
CA LYS A 123 -11.08 4.08 14.79
C LYS A 123 -11.27 3.44 13.42
N ILE A 124 -11.46 2.11 13.39
CA ILE A 124 -11.74 1.37 12.15
C ILE A 124 -13.05 1.85 11.54
N ARG A 125 -14.10 2.06 12.35
CA ARG A 125 -15.41 2.58 11.92
C ARG A 125 -15.33 4.00 11.35
N ASN A 126 -14.64 4.92 12.03
CA ASN A 126 -14.44 6.29 11.53
C ASN A 126 -13.65 6.28 10.20
N PHE A 127 -12.66 5.39 10.09
CA PHE A 127 -11.86 5.25 8.88
C PHE A 127 -12.69 4.67 7.71
N LEU A 128 -13.49 3.64 7.99
CA LEU A 128 -14.45 3.04 7.06
C LEU A 128 -15.46 4.05 6.54
N GLN A 129 -15.98 4.92 7.41
CA GLN A 129 -16.93 5.97 7.03
C GLN A 129 -16.34 6.99 6.04
N ILE A 130 -15.03 7.24 6.11
CA ILE A 130 -14.31 8.13 5.19
C ILE A 130 -13.93 7.40 3.89
N SER A 131 -13.61 6.11 3.99
CA SER A 131 -12.93 5.35 2.93
C SER A 131 -13.86 4.58 2.00
N LEU A 132 -15.06 4.23 2.45
CA LEU A 132 -16.04 3.49 1.65
C LEU A 132 -17.23 4.40 1.30
N PRO A 133 -17.51 4.65 0.00
CA PRO A 133 -18.75 5.29 -0.38
C PRO A 133 -19.93 4.44 0.09
N ASN A 134 -20.94 5.08 0.69
CA ASN A 134 -22.15 4.44 1.22
C ASN A 134 -21.97 3.56 2.47
N PHE A 135 -20.84 3.67 3.20
CA PHE A 135 -20.60 2.92 4.45
C PHE A 135 -21.78 2.99 5.43
N ALA A 136 -22.34 4.18 5.63
CA ALA A 136 -23.46 4.40 6.55
C ALA A 136 -24.74 3.64 6.13
N GLU A 137 -24.95 3.39 4.84
CA GLU A 137 -26.08 2.61 4.35
C GLU A 137 -25.80 1.10 4.45
N MET A 138 -24.58 0.67 4.13
CA MET A 138 -24.16 -0.73 4.25
C MET A 138 -24.18 -1.20 5.71
N GLU A 139 -23.75 -0.35 6.64
CA GLU A 139 -23.79 -0.62 8.08
C GLU A 139 -25.23 -0.78 8.58
N LYS A 140 -26.15 0.11 8.18
CA LYS A 140 -27.57 0.03 8.55
C LYS A 140 -28.26 -1.22 8.01
N LYS A 141 -27.82 -1.71 6.84
CA LYS A 141 -28.38 -2.91 6.19
C LYS A 141 -27.70 -4.21 6.66
N GLY A 142 -26.67 -4.14 7.50
CA GLY A 142 -25.88 -5.30 7.91
C GLY A 142 -25.09 -5.93 6.75
N GLN A 143 -24.80 -5.16 5.70
CA GLN A 143 -24.17 -5.63 4.44
C GLN A 143 -22.68 -5.28 4.35
N LEU A 144 -22.02 -5.08 5.49
CA LEU A 144 -20.58 -4.88 5.49
C LEU A 144 -19.86 -6.20 5.20
N PRO A 145 -19.12 -6.33 4.08
CA PRO A 145 -18.38 -7.56 3.81
C PRO A 145 -17.30 -7.72 4.87
N GLU A 146 -17.32 -8.83 5.61
CA GLU A 146 -16.31 -9.13 6.65
C GLU A 146 -14.88 -9.05 6.10
N GLU A 147 -14.74 -9.51 4.85
CA GLU A 147 -13.57 -9.41 3.98
C GLU A 147 -12.96 -8.00 3.87
N HIS A 148 -13.80 -6.95 3.76
CA HIS A 148 -13.31 -5.57 3.67
C HIS A 148 -12.82 -5.08 5.03
N ILE A 149 -13.51 -5.43 6.10
CA ILE A 149 -13.13 -5.07 7.48
C ILE A 149 -11.80 -5.73 7.84
N ASP A 150 -11.62 -7.00 7.46
CA ASP A 150 -10.40 -7.75 7.70
C ASP A 150 -9.20 -7.18 6.92
N LEU A 151 -9.37 -6.92 5.61
CA LEU A 151 -8.36 -6.22 4.80
C LEU A 151 -7.94 -4.89 5.44
N LEU A 152 -8.90 -4.10 5.88
CA LEU A 152 -8.66 -2.83 6.55
C LEU A 152 -7.89 -2.96 7.86
N ALA A 153 -8.27 -3.92 8.71
CA ALA A 153 -7.56 -4.17 9.96
C ALA A 153 -6.11 -4.57 9.70
N LYS A 154 -5.86 -5.39 8.67
CA LYS A 154 -4.52 -5.80 8.23
C LYS A 154 -3.71 -4.63 7.68
N LEU A 155 -4.31 -3.77 6.86
CA LEU A 155 -3.66 -2.57 6.35
C LEU A 155 -3.31 -1.59 7.47
N LEU A 156 -4.18 -1.38 8.46
CA LEU A 156 -3.89 -0.53 9.61
C LEU A 156 -2.78 -1.09 10.51
N LYS A 157 -2.62 -2.43 10.56
CA LYS A 157 -1.46 -3.06 11.21
C LYS A 157 -0.15 -2.79 10.48
N LEU A 158 -0.18 -2.75 9.14
CA LEU A 158 0.99 -2.43 8.31
C LEU A 158 1.30 -0.93 8.32
N PHE A 159 0.28 -0.09 8.18
CA PHE A 159 0.38 1.36 8.01
C PHE A 159 -0.33 2.07 9.17
N PRO A 160 0.32 2.21 10.35
CA PRO A 160 -0.34 2.71 11.55
C PRO A 160 -0.77 4.18 11.49
N TYR A 161 -0.25 4.95 10.53
CA TYR A 161 -0.57 6.38 10.33
C TYR A 161 -1.52 6.63 9.16
N LEU A 162 -2.12 5.58 8.60
CA LEU A 162 -3.05 5.70 7.49
C LEU A 162 -4.30 6.50 7.91
N GLN A 163 -4.64 7.54 7.15
CA GLN A 163 -5.76 8.45 7.37
C GLN A 163 -6.86 8.28 6.32
N THR A 164 -6.51 7.83 5.12
CA THR A 164 -7.45 7.65 4.01
C THR A 164 -7.15 6.36 3.25
N LEU A 165 -8.19 5.57 2.97
CA LEU A 165 -8.13 4.45 2.03
C LEU A 165 -9.12 4.70 0.89
N GLN A 166 -8.73 4.34 -0.31
CA GLN A 166 -9.64 4.20 -1.45
C GLN A 166 -9.60 2.73 -1.89
N VAL A 167 -10.77 2.09 -1.93
CA VAL A 167 -10.92 0.72 -2.42
C VAL A 167 -11.79 0.77 -3.66
N ASP A 168 -11.21 0.37 -4.79
CA ASP A 168 -11.93 0.08 -6.04
C ASP A 168 -12.29 -1.41 -6.13
#